data_AF-A0A4V1DHP5-F1
#
_entry.id   AF-A0A4V1DHP5-F1
#
_cell.length_a   1.000
_cell.length_b   1.000
_cell.length_c   1.000
_cell.angle_alpha   90.00
_cell.angle_beta   90.00
_cell.angle_gamma   90.00
#
_symmetry.space_group_name_H-M   'P 1'
#
loop_
_entity.id
_entity.type
_entity.pdbx_description
1 polymer ?
#
loop_
_entity_poly.entity_id
_entity_poly.type
_entity_poly.pdbx_seq_one_letter_code
_entity_poly.pdbx_strand_id
1 'polypeptide(L)'
;MRRSKAEIEAIRAAIYDYCQRHYPLTVRQLFYALTVLHLINKTEGEYKQTVCRLAKDMRLQGELPWHWLVDNTRWMRKPISYGSLADCVEQSARTYRRSLWQNRQEYVEVWLEKDALSGVLYDVTQDYDVPLMVTRGYPSLSYLRSAAEAMVATGKPVTIYYFGDYDPSGADISRNVEERLQEFMREVAREWTLSNEGERVFAPSLNFHRVAVNEWQIDDWNLPTRPTKTSDSRAAKFGSRSVELDAIPPDDLRELVRMHLSQHVDAYELAAAEETDRMERQTLQAMAAKLRAG
;
A
#
# COMPACT_ATOMS: atom_id res chain seq x y z
N MET A 1 -18.38 -22.97 27.64
CA MET A 1 -19.05 -24.22 27.22
C MET A 1 -18.05 -25.01 26.37
N ARG A 2 -17.78 -26.28 26.69
CA ARG A 2 -16.73 -27.06 26.00
C ARG A 2 -17.33 -27.67 24.73
N ARG A 3 -16.82 -27.29 23.55
CA ARG A 3 -17.23 -27.88 22.26
C ARG A 3 -17.02 -29.39 22.25
N SER A 4 -17.95 -30.11 21.64
CA SER A 4 -17.83 -31.53 21.34
C SER A 4 -16.74 -31.78 20.29
N LYS A 5 -16.26 -33.02 20.22
CA LYS A 5 -15.23 -33.43 19.25
C LYS A 5 -15.69 -33.24 17.81
N ALA A 6 -16.97 -33.49 17.53
CA ALA A 6 -17.55 -33.34 16.19
C ALA A 6 -17.61 -31.86 15.74
N GLU A 7 -17.97 -30.94 16.64
CA GLU A 7 -17.98 -29.50 16.34
C GLU A 7 -16.57 -28.97 16.07
N ILE A 8 -15.56 -29.47 16.80
CA ILE A 8 -14.17 -29.11 16.56
C ILE A 8 -13.72 -29.57 15.17
N GLU A 9 -14.08 -30.78 14.76
CA GLU A 9 -13.69 -31.31 13.45
C GLU A 9 -14.35 -30.55 12.30
N ALA A 10 -15.63 -30.18 12.45
CA ALA A 10 -16.33 -29.33 11.48
C ALA A 10 -15.64 -27.97 11.31
N ILE A 11 -15.19 -27.35 12.41
CA ILE A 11 -14.45 -26.08 12.36
C ILE A 11 -13.07 -26.27 11.70
N ARG A 12 -12.37 -27.37 11.96
CA ARG A 12 -11.08 -27.68 11.30
C ARG A 12 -11.26 -27.84 9.79
N ALA A 13 -12.27 -28.58 9.36
CA ALA A 13 -12.58 -28.75 7.94
C ALA A 13 -12.90 -27.40 7.26
N ALA A 14 -13.70 -26.55 7.92
CA ALA A 14 -14.01 -25.22 7.41
C ALA A 14 -12.78 -24.29 7.36
N ILE A 15 -11.90 -24.35 8.36
CA ILE A 15 -10.62 -23.62 8.34
C ILE A 15 -9.80 -24.04 7.13
N TYR A 16 -9.67 -25.34 6.88
CA TYR A 16 -8.89 -25.85 5.75
C TYR A 16 -9.47 -25.39 4.40
N ASP A 17 -10.77 -25.61 4.17
CA ASP A 17 -11.45 -25.25 2.91
C ASP A 17 -11.37 -23.74 2.65
N TYR A 18 -11.62 -22.93 3.68
CA TYR A 18 -11.56 -21.48 3.55
C TYR A 18 -10.14 -20.99 3.28
N CYS A 19 -9.14 -21.50 4.02
CA CYS A 19 -7.75 -21.14 3.78
C CYS A 19 -7.27 -21.60 2.41
N GLN A 20 -7.69 -22.77 1.92
CA GLN A 20 -7.30 -23.27 0.59
C GLN A 20 -7.80 -22.39 -0.55
N ARG A 21 -8.97 -21.76 -0.40
CA ARG A 21 -9.55 -20.90 -1.45
C ARG A 21 -9.05 -19.47 -1.42
N HIS A 22 -8.60 -18.98 -0.27
CA HIS A 22 -8.38 -17.55 -0.06
C HIS A 22 -6.98 -17.22 0.49
N TYR A 23 -6.04 -18.17 0.53
CA TYR A 23 -4.68 -17.88 0.98
C TYR A 23 -4.00 -16.83 0.08
N PRO A 24 -3.16 -15.94 0.66
CA PRO A 24 -2.83 -15.82 2.09
C PRO A 24 -3.87 -15.02 2.91
N LEU A 25 -4.14 -15.45 4.14
CA LEU A 25 -5.05 -14.76 5.09
C LEU A 25 -4.35 -14.42 6.41
N THR A 26 -4.83 -13.45 7.17
CA THR A 26 -4.46 -13.30 8.57
C THR A 26 -5.37 -14.14 9.47
N VAL A 27 -4.90 -14.51 10.67
CA VAL A 27 -5.74 -15.22 11.66
C VAL A 27 -7.01 -14.41 12.01
N ARG A 28 -6.91 -13.08 11.92
CA ARG A 28 -8.05 -12.17 12.12
C ARG A 28 -9.08 -12.26 10.99
N GLN A 29 -8.63 -12.32 9.73
CA GLN A 29 -9.51 -12.54 8.59
C GLN A 29 -10.18 -13.92 8.66
N LEU A 30 -9.44 -14.97 9.03
CA LEU A 30 -10.01 -16.30 9.26
C LEU A 30 -11.09 -16.29 10.35
N PHE A 31 -10.86 -15.59 11.47
CA PHE A 31 -11.87 -15.44 12.52
C PHE A 31 -13.16 -14.80 11.99
N TYR A 32 -13.05 -13.71 11.22
CA TYR A 32 -14.24 -13.07 10.65
C TYR A 32 -14.96 -13.96 9.65
N ALA A 33 -14.23 -14.68 8.80
CA ALA A 33 -14.81 -15.65 7.88
C ALA A 33 -15.64 -16.71 8.61
N LEU A 34 -15.10 -17.30 9.67
CA LEU A 34 -15.80 -18.31 10.47
C LEU A 34 -17.01 -17.74 11.23
N THR A 35 -16.99 -16.45 11.59
CA THR A 35 -18.18 -15.79 12.15
C THR A 35 -19.28 -15.56 11.12
N VAL A 36 -18.91 -15.23 9.87
CA VAL A 36 -19.86 -15.05 8.75
C VAL A 36 -20.46 -16.39 8.33
N LEU A 37 -19.67 -17.47 8.37
CA LEU A 37 -20.13 -18.85 8.15
C LEU A 37 -20.96 -19.41 9.32
N HIS A 38 -21.23 -18.60 10.35
CA HIS A 38 -21.98 -18.97 11.55
C HIS A 38 -21.42 -20.19 12.32
N LEU A 39 -20.13 -20.49 12.16
CA LEU A 39 -19.45 -21.60 12.85
C LEU A 39 -18.94 -21.23 14.24
N ILE A 40 -18.68 -19.94 14.46
CA ILE A 40 -18.24 -19.40 15.75
C ILE A 40 -18.91 -18.06 16.04
N ASN A 41 -18.98 -17.70 17.32
CA ASN A 41 -19.48 -16.38 17.74
C ASN A 41 -18.39 -15.31 17.61
N LYS A 42 -18.81 -14.07 17.31
CA LYS A 42 -17.93 -12.90 17.27
C LYS A 42 -17.55 -12.44 18.68
N THR A 43 -16.76 -13.26 19.39
CA THR A 43 -16.27 -12.96 20.74
C THR A 43 -14.75 -13.14 20.82
N GLU A 44 -14.12 -12.42 21.75
CA GLU A 44 -12.67 -12.51 21.96
C GLU A 44 -12.23 -13.90 22.48
N GLY A 45 -13.10 -14.57 23.25
CA GLY A 45 -12.87 -15.93 23.71
C GLY A 45 -12.77 -16.93 22.56
N GLU A 46 -13.65 -16.82 21.56
CA GLU A 46 -13.62 -17.65 20.34
C GLU A 46 -12.38 -17.40 19.49
N TYR A 47 -12.00 -16.14 19.34
CA TYR A 47 -10.79 -15.76 18.65
C TYR A 47 -9.55 -16.44 19.27
N LYS A 48 -9.36 -16.31 20.59
CA LYS A 48 -8.17 -16.83 21.29
C LYS A 48 -8.19 -18.34 21.49
N GLN A 49 -9.31 -18.91 21.96
CA GLN A 49 -9.36 -20.30 22.43
C GLN A 49 -9.80 -21.31 21.36
N THR A 50 -10.44 -20.84 20.29
CA THR A 50 -10.91 -21.70 19.18
C THR A 50 -10.06 -21.47 17.94
N VAL A 51 -10.11 -20.27 17.34
CA VAL A 51 -9.47 -20.03 16.04
C VAL A 51 -7.95 -20.06 16.15
N CYS A 52 -7.36 -19.27 17.05
CA CYS A 52 -5.90 -19.25 17.24
C CYS A 52 -5.35 -20.62 17.67
N ARG A 53 -6.06 -21.33 18.56
CA ARG A 53 -5.65 -22.65 19.04
C ARG A 53 -5.74 -23.72 17.96
N LEU A 54 -6.87 -23.83 17.26
CA LEU A 54 -7.06 -24.84 16.21
C LEU A 54 -6.13 -24.59 15.01
N ALA A 55 -5.99 -23.34 14.57
CA ALA A 55 -5.05 -23.00 13.51
C ALA A 55 -3.60 -23.31 13.89
N LYS A 56 -3.21 -23.11 15.16
CA LYS A 56 -1.89 -23.53 15.68
C LYS A 56 -1.75 -25.05 15.66
N ASP A 57 -2.73 -25.77 16.21
CA ASP A 57 -2.69 -27.24 16.33
C ASP A 57 -2.61 -27.90 14.94
N MET A 58 -3.46 -27.48 14.00
CA MET A 58 -3.46 -27.96 12.60
C MET A 58 -2.12 -27.72 11.90
N ARG A 59 -1.45 -26.60 12.17
CA ARG A 59 -0.13 -26.29 11.60
C ARG A 59 0.98 -27.16 12.14
N LEU A 60 1.00 -27.36 13.46
CA LEU A 60 1.98 -28.24 14.11
C LEU A 60 1.82 -29.69 13.67
N GLN A 61 0.60 -30.09 13.32
CA GLN A 61 0.28 -31.42 12.79
C GLN A 61 0.50 -31.55 11.27
N GLY A 62 0.86 -30.47 10.58
CA GLY A 62 1.10 -30.46 9.13
C GLY A 62 -0.16 -30.45 8.26
N GLU A 63 -1.35 -30.33 8.86
CA GLU A 63 -2.64 -30.29 8.15
C GLU A 63 -2.89 -28.93 7.47
N LEU A 64 -2.33 -27.85 8.02
CA LEU A 64 -2.48 -26.50 7.47
C LEU A 64 -1.10 -25.92 7.11
N PRO A 65 -0.82 -25.59 5.84
CA PRO A 65 0.46 -25.01 5.44
C PRO A 65 0.80 -23.69 6.16
N TRP A 66 2.06 -23.52 6.51
CA TRP A 66 2.53 -22.32 7.22
C TRP A 66 2.33 -21.03 6.41
N HIS A 67 2.42 -21.08 5.09
CA HIS A 67 2.24 -19.92 4.23
C HIS A 67 0.77 -19.50 4.00
N TRP A 68 -0.22 -20.29 4.45
CA TRP A 68 -1.65 -19.97 4.24
C TRP A 68 -2.23 -18.94 5.21
N LEU A 69 -1.67 -18.84 6.42
CA LEU A 69 -1.97 -17.74 7.35
C LEU A 69 -0.72 -16.93 7.70
N VAL A 70 -0.76 -15.65 7.37
CA VAL A 70 0.34 -14.69 7.54
C VAL A 70 0.08 -13.75 8.71
N ASP A 71 1.15 -13.39 9.41
CA ASP A 71 1.12 -12.35 10.45
C ASP A 71 1.90 -11.13 9.95
N ASN A 72 1.18 -10.21 9.32
CA ASN A 72 1.76 -9.00 8.69
C ASN A 72 2.28 -7.98 9.72
N THR A 73 2.26 -8.29 11.03
CA THR A 73 2.71 -7.37 12.09
C THR A 73 4.16 -7.63 12.55
N ARG A 74 4.76 -8.77 12.18
CA ARG A 74 6.08 -9.16 12.68
C ARG A 74 7.17 -8.87 11.65
N TRP A 75 7.79 -7.71 11.80
CA TRP A 75 8.96 -7.31 11.01
C TRP A 75 10.23 -7.88 11.63
N MET A 76 10.87 -8.83 10.96
CA MET A 76 12.25 -9.18 11.27
C MET A 76 13.16 -8.10 10.69
N ARG A 77 13.76 -7.27 11.55
CA ARG A 77 14.79 -6.31 11.14
C ARG A 77 16.15 -7.02 11.19
N LYS A 78 16.62 -7.48 10.02
CA LYS A 78 17.98 -7.97 9.82
C LYS A 78 18.67 -7.02 8.84
N PRO A 79 19.85 -6.47 9.16
CA PRO A 79 20.65 -5.75 8.18
C PRO A 79 20.91 -6.64 6.96
N ILE A 80 20.87 -6.05 5.76
CA ILE A 80 21.26 -6.77 4.55
C ILE A 80 22.76 -7.07 4.66
N SER A 81 23.13 -8.34 4.56
CA SER A 81 24.51 -8.78 4.55
C SER A 81 24.67 -9.88 3.50
N TYR A 82 25.86 -9.92 2.88
CA TYR A 82 26.18 -10.83 1.79
C TYR A 82 27.35 -11.73 2.19
N GLY A 83 27.32 -12.98 1.73
CA GLY A 83 28.39 -13.95 2.03
C GLY A 83 29.68 -13.70 1.25
N SER A 84 29.60 -12.98 0.13
CA SER A 84 30.73 -12.59 -0.71
C SER A 84 30.34 -11.44 -1.63
N LEU A 85 31.33 -10.90 -2.36
CA LEU A 85 31.06 -9.92 -3.41
C LEU A 85 30.20 -10.52 -4.53
N ALA A 86 30.46 -11.77 -4.93
CA ALA A 86 29.66 -12.44 -5.96
C ALA A 86 28.20 -12.64 -5.53
N ASP A 87 27.96 -12.99 -4.25
CA ASP A 87 26.61 -13.07 -3.68
C ASP A 87 25.93 -11.69 -3.70
N CYS A 88 26.63 -10.63 -3.29
CA CYS A 88 26.11 -9.25 -3.37
C CYS A 88 25.66 -8.87 -4.79
N VAL A 89 26.50 -9.13 -5.81
CA VAL A 89 26.16 -8.81 -7.20
C VAL A 89 25.00 -9.67 -7.70
N GLU A 90 24.95 -10.97 -7.34
CA GLU A 90 23.85 -11.84 -7.75
C GLU A 90 22.51 -11.43 -7.12
N GLN A 91 22.49 -11.13 -5.82
CA GLN A 91 21.28 -10.64 -5.16
C GLN A 91 20.84 -9.32 -5.77
N SER A 92 21.79 -8.40 -6.03
CA SER A 92 21.50 -7.13 -6.69
C SER A 92 20.91 -7.34 -8.08
N ALA A 93 21.42 -8.31 -8.87
CA ALA A 93 20.90 -8.62 -10.20
C ALA A 93 19.44 -9.10 -10.18
N ARG A 94 18.99 -9.76 -9.10
CA ARG A 94 17.61 -10.25 -8.98
C ARG A 94 16.61 -9.12 -8.74
N THR A 95 17.03 -8.09 -8.02
CA THR A 95 16.18 -6.96 -7.63
C THR A 95 16.47 -5.69 -8.42
N TYR A 96 17.47 -5.71 -9.31
CA TYR A 96 17.91 -4.54 -10.04
C TYR A 96 16.75 -3.97 -10.85
N ARG A 97 16.51 -2.68 -10.68
CA ARG A 97 15.58 -1.90 -11.47
C ARG A 97 16.17 -0.51 -11.61
N ARG A 98 16.32 -0.03 -12.82
CA ARG A 98 16.77 1.34 -13.05
C ARG A 98 15.62 2.28 -12.74
N SER A 99 15.91 3.37 -12.02
CA SER A 99 14.89 4.35 -11.67
C SER A 99 14.32 4.98 -12.94
N LEU A 100 13.01 4.77 -13.15
CA LEU A 100 12.26 5.30 -14.30
C LEU A 100 12.16 6.83 -14.24
N TRP A 101 12.18 7.37 -13.02
CA TRP A 101 11.95 8.78 -12.71
C TRP A 101 13.22 9.62 -12.60
N GLN A 102 14.41 9.01 -12.67
CA GLN A 102 15.70 9.69 -12.47
C GLN A 102 15.85 10.92 -13.38
N ASN A 103 15.59 10.77 -14.69
CA ASN A 103 15.80 11.82 -15.69
C ASN A 103 14.52 12.62 -16.01
N ARG A 104 13.40 12.31 -15.37
CA ARG A 104 12.13 13.03 -15.59
C ARG A 104 12.16 14.39 -14.92
N GLN A 105 11.43 15.34 -15.48
CA GLN A 105 11.34 16.73 -14.99
C GLN A 105 10.28 16.91 -13.91
N GLU A 106 9.66 15.83 -13.46
CA GLU A 106 8.62 15.81 -12.43
C GLU A 106 8.80 14.59 -11.51
N TYR A 107 8.10 14.60 -10.39
CA TYR A 107 8.05 13.51 -9.43
C TYR A 107 6.59 13.20 -9.07
N VAL A 108 6.21 11.93 -9.18
CA VAL A 108 4.81 11.50 -9.02
C VAL A 108 4.71 10.53 -7.86
N GLU A 109 3.70 10.69 -7.01
CA GLU A 109 3.37 9.76 -5.94
C GLU A 109 1.88 9.39 -5.95
N VAL A 110 1.57 8.17 -5.51
CA VAL A 110 0.19 7.74 -5.25
C VAL A 110 -0.01 7.62 -3.74
N TRP A 111 -1.06 8.23 -3.22
CA TRP A 111 -1.39 8.24 -1.80
C TRP A 111 -2.72 7.53 -1.56
N LEU A 112 -2.77 6.65 -0.57
CA LEU A 112 -3.92 5.82 -0.24
C LEU A 112 -4.26 5.94 1.24
N GLU A 113 -5.52 6.25 1.53
CA GLU A 113 -5.99 6.34 2.91
C GLU A 113 -6.12 4.95 3.57
N LYS A 114 -6.71 4.00 2.85
CA LYS A 114 -7.15 2.69 3.38
C LYS A 114 -6.16 1.58 3.03
N ASP A 115 -5.35 1.17 4.01
CA ASP A 115 -4.29 0.15 3.86
C ASP A 115 -4.76 -1.20 3.31
N ALA A 116 -6.03 -1.55 3.52
CA ALA A 116 -6.61 -2.79 2.98
C ALA A 116 -6.58 -2.86 1.43
N LEU A 117 -6.48 -1.72 0.75
CA LEU A 117 -6.40 -1.61 -0.71
C LEU A 117 -4.96 -1.42 -1.22
N SER A 118 -3.96 -1.44 -0.34
CA SER A 118 -2.55 -1.20 -0.70
C SER A 118 -2.06 -2.19 -1.75
N GLY A 119 -2.39 -3.48 -1.62
CA GLY A 119 -2.04 -4.50 -2.61
C GLY A 119 -2.65 -4.22 -3.98
N VAL A 120 -3.92 -3.78 -4.03
CA VAL A 120 -4.63 -3.48 -5.28
C VAL A 120 -3.97 -2.35 -6.05
N LEU A 121 -3.61 -1.25 -5.35
CA LEU A 121 -2.96 -0.12 -5.99
C LEU A 121 -1.49 -0.43 -6.32
N TYR A 122 -0.79 -1.13 -5.42
CA TYR A 122 0.62 -1.47 -5.62
C TYR A 122 0.84 -2.39 -6.84
N ASP A 123 -0.12 -3.26 -7.17
CA ASP A 123 -0.12 -4.04 -8.41
C ASP A 123 0.12 -3.15 -9.65
N VAL A 124 -0.36 -1.90 -9.64
CA VAL A 124 -0.18 -0.97 -10.76
C VAL A 124 0.98 -0.02 -10.52
N THR A 125 1.10 0.59 -9.33
CA THR A 125 2.16 1.60 -9.10
C THR A 125 3.56 1.00 -9.23
N GLN A 126 3.72 -0.30 -8.93
CA GLN A 126 4.99 -0.98 -9.13
C GLN A 126 5.38 -1.03 -10.61
N ASP A 127 4.46 -1.23 -11.55
CA ASP A 127 4.78 -1.26 -12.98
C ASP A 127 5.37 0.08 -13.43
N TYR A 128 4.85 1.18 -12.89
CA TYR A 128 5.27 2.55 -13.18
C TYR A 128 6.44 3.06 -12.32
N ASP A 129 7.02 2.24 -11.44
CA ASP A 129 8.07 2.66 -10.50
C ASP A 129 7.65 3.88 -9.64
N VAL A 130 6.34 3.99 -9.35
CA VAL A 130 5.76 5.09 -8.57
C VAL A 130 5.57 4.65 -7.12
N PRO A 131 6.02 5.45 -6.13
CA PRO A 131 5.82 5.13 -4.72
C PRO A 131 4.33 5.17 -4.34
N LEU A 132 3.92 4.19 -3.54
CA LEU A 132 2.61 4.14 -2.90
C LEU A 132 2.74 4.49 -1.42
N MET A 133 2.13 5.60 -1.03
CA MET A 133 2.13 6.13 0.33
C MET A 133 0.81 5.78 1.02
N VAL A 134 0.83 5.17 2.20
CA VAL A 134 -0.40 4.76 2.91
C VAL A 134 -0.55 5.56 4.20
N THR A 135 -1.65 6.33 4.33
CA THR A 135 -1.83 7.24 5.49
C THR A 135 -2.51 6.58 6.69
N ARG A 136 -3.40 5.59 6.48
CA ARG A 136 -4.23 4.97 7.53
C ARG A 136 -5.10 5.99 8.30
N GLY A 137 -5.81 6.84 7.56
CA GLY A 137 -6.56 7.97 8.11
C GLY A 137 -5.68 9.22 8.22
N TYR A 138 -5.70 9.92 9.35
CA TYR A 138 -4.83 11.08 9.58
C TYR A 138 -3.37 10.64 9.75
N PRO A 139 -2.46 11.00 8.82
CA PRO A 139 -1.06 10.66 8.97
C PRO A 139 -0.41 11.47 10.10
N SER A 140 0.65 10.93 10.68
CA SER A 140 1.41 11.64 11.70
C SER A 140 2.19 12.81 11.09
N LEU A 141 2.46 13.84 11.90
CA LEU A 141 3.27 14.97 11.48
C LEU A 141 4.65 14.56 11.00
N SER A 142 5.29 13.61 11.68
CA SER A 142 6.60 13.09 11.28
C SER A 142 6.55 12.40 9.93
N TYR A 143 5.47 11.66 9.61
CA TYR A 143 5.32 11.02 8.31
C TYR A 143 5.21 12.05 7.18
N LEU A 144 4.34 13.05 7.35
CA LEU A 144 4.19 14.15 6.38
C LEU A 144 5.48 14.96 6.23
N ARG A 145 6.20 15.19 7.33
CA ARG A 145 7.48 15.92 7.31
C ARG A 145 8.55 15.16 6.53
N SER A 146 8.69 13.85 6.77
CA SER A 146 9.64 13.02 6.00
C SER A 146 9.26 12.94 4.52
N ALA A 147 7.97 12.87 4.19
CA ALA A 147 7.52 12.94 2.79
C ALA A 147 7.88 14.29 2.15
N ALA A 148 7.64 15.40 2.85
CA ALA A 148 8.02 16.73 2.38
C ALA A 148 9.54 16.87 2.17
N GLU A 149 10.38 16.30 3.04
CA GLU A 149 11.83 16.26 2.87
C GLU A 149 12.24 15.51 1.60
N ALA A 150 11.65 14.34 1.35
CA ALA A 150 11.89 13.57 0.13
C ALA A 150 11.45 14.35 -1.13
N MET A 151 10.28 14.99 -1.07
CA MET A 151 9.75 15.83 -2.16
C MET A 151 10.66 17.00 -2.49
N VAL A 152 11.13 17.75 -1.48
CA VAL A 152 12.05 18.87 -1.67
C VAL A 152 13.42 18.38 -2.19
N ALA A 153 13.89 17.23 -1.72
CA ALA A 153 15.12 16.60 -2.22
C ALA A 153 15.10 16.32 -3.72
N THR A 154 13.92 16.06 -4.29
CA THR A 154 13.81 15.81 -5.73
C THR A 154 14.16 17.04 -6.56
N GLY A 155 13.92 18.25 -6.04
CA GLY A 155 14.03 19.51 -6.78
C GLY A 155 13.07 19.63 -7.97
N LYS A 156 12.08 18.74 -8.09
CA LYS A 156 11.16 18.65 -9.23
C LYS A 156 9.73 19.00 -8.80
N PRO A 157 8.90 19.58 -9.69
CA PRO A 157 7.45 19.63 -9.49
C PRO A 157 6.90 18.28 -9.05
N VAL A 158 6.06 18.28 -8.01
CA VAL A 158 5.50 17.07 -7.41
C VAL A 158 4.02 16.97 -7.74
N THR A 159 3.59 15.80 -8.20
CA THR A 159 2.18 15.46 -8.43
C THR A 159 1.77 14.32 -7.52
N ILE A 160 0.69 14.49 -6.76
CA ILE A 160 0.14 13.47 -5.87
C ILE A 160 -1.27 13.08 -6.33
N TYR A 161 -1.47 11.79 -6.56
CA TYR A 161 -2.80 11.21 -6.77
C TYR A 161 -3.30 10.55 -5.49
N TYR A 162 -4.29 11.16 -4.84
CA TYR A 162 -4.83 10.74 -3.55
C TYR A 162 -6.15 9.96 -3.70
N PHE A 163 -6.20 8.80 -3.04
CA PHE A 163 -7.33 7.89 -2.97
C PHE A 163 -7.83 7.81 -1.52
N GLY A 164 -9.07 8.25 -1.27
CA GLY A 164 -9.70 8.18 0.05
C GLY A 164 -11.23 8.09 -0.02
N ASP A 165 -11.86 7.93 1.13
CA ASP A 165 -13.31 7.73 1.23
C ASP A 165 -14.05 9.05 0.95
N TYR A 166 -15.16 9.00 0.20
CA TYR A 166 -16.07 10.14 0.06
C TYR A 166 -16.95 10.23 1.30
N ASP A 167 -16.42 10.81 2.37
CA ASP A 167 -17.17 11.17 3.57
C ASP A 167 -16.55 12.41 4.25
N PRO A 168 -17.19 13.00 5.28
CA PRO A 168 -16.68 14.22 5.90
C PRO A 168 -15.25 14.08 6.44
N SER A 169 -14.88 12.90 6.94
CA SER A 169 -13.55 12.65 7.48
C SER A 169 -12.53 12.46 6.35
N GLY A 170 -12.84 11.66 5.33
CA GLY A 170 -11.95 11.46 4.18
C GLY A 170 -11.66 12.75 3.41
N ALA A 171 -12.64 13.65 3.27
CA ALA A 171 -12.45 14.97 2.66
C ALA A 171 -11.55 15.88 3.52
N ASP A 172 -11.73 15.84 4.85
CA ASP A 172 -10.92 16.60 5.79
C ASP A 172 -9.47 16.12 5.85
N ILE A 173 -9.27 14.80 5.82
CA ILE A 173 -7.95 14.16 5.80
C ILE A 173 -7.20 14.59 4.54
N SER A 174 -7.78 14.44 3.35
CA SER A 174 -7.07 14.81 2.11
C SER A 174 -6.69 16.29 2.08
N ARG A 175 -7.59 17.18 2.55
CA ARG A 175 -7.30 18.62 2.65
C ARG A 175 -6.17 18.90 3.65
N ASN A 176 -6.21 18.26 4.83
CA ASN A 176 -5.18 18.43 5.84
C ASN A 176 -3.81 17.92 5.36
N VAL A 177 -3.78 16.80 4.65
CA VAL A 177 -2.56 16.25 4.04
C VAL A 177 -1.97 17.25 3.05
N GLU A 178 -2.77 17.77 2.12
CA GLU A 178 -2.32 18.77 1.15
C GLU A 178 -1.78 20.02 1.83
N GLU A 179 -2.56 20.65 2.70
CA GLU A 179 -2.17 21.88 3.41
C GLU A 179 -0.85 21.70 4.18
N ARG A 180 -0.72 20.57 4.87
CA ARG A 180 0.43 20.27 5.74
C ARG A 180 1.68 19.88 4.94
N LEU A 181 1.53 19.16 3.84
CA LEU A 181 2.65 18.90 2.92
C LEU A 181 3.17 20.21 2.34
N GLN A 182 2.30 21.09 1.85
CA GLN A 182 2.71 22.39 1.32
C GLN A 182 3.41 23.26 2.39
N GLU A 183 2.91 23.26 3.62
CA GLU A 183 3.56 23.92 4.76
C GLU A 183 4.96 23.36 5.00
N PHE A 184 5.08 22.04 5.18
CA PHE A 184 6.36 21.40 5.48
C PHE A 184 7.37 21.52 4.33
N MET A 185 6.95 21.42 3.07
CA MET A 185 7.85 21.63 1.92
C MET A 185 8.47 23.03 1.94
N ARG A 186 7.68 24.07 2.29
CA ARG A 186 8.21 25.44 2.45
C ARG A 186 9.17 25.56 3.62
N GLU A 187 8.87 24.91 4.74
CA GLU A 187 9.75 24.91 5.91
C GLU A 187 11.08 24.20 5.63
N VAL A 188 11.04 22.99 5.05
CA VAL A 188 12.23 22.22 4.63
C VAL A 188 13.10 23.08 3.71
N ALA A 189 12.52 23.65 2.64
CA ALA A 189 13.28 24.45 1.69
C ALA A 189 13.95 25.67 2.34
N ARG A 190 13.25 26.33 3.28
CA ARG A 190 13.81 27.44 4.07
C ARG A 190 14.97 26.96 4.95
N GLU A 191 14.79 25.85 5.66
CA GLU A 191 15.83 25.28 6.53
C GLU A 191 17.08 24.91 5.73
N TRP A 192 16.92 24.26 4.58
CA TRP A 192 18.04 23.87 3.72
C TRP A 192 18.75 25.06 3.08
N THR A 193 18.00 26.12 2.74
CA THR A 193 18.58 27.39 2.30
C THR A 193 19.46 28.03 3.38
N LEU A 194 19.06 27.91 4.65
CA LEU A 194 19.83 28.46 5.77
C LEU A 194 21.07 27.62 6.10
N SER A 195 21.04 26.31 5.81
CA SER A 195 22.17 25.41 6.07
C SER A 195 23.19 25.34 4.93
N ASN A 196 22.80 25.69 3.70
CA ASN A 196 23.65 25.62 2.52
C ASN A 196 24.16 27.02 2.13
N GLU A 197 25.39 27.36 2.54
CA GLU A 197 26.02 28.63 2.15
C GLU A 197 26.13 28.74 0.63
N GLY A 198 25.37 29.67 0.05
CA GLY A 198 25.47 30.04 -1.37
C GLY A 198 24.46 29.38 -2.31
N GLU A 199 23.60 28.47 -1.85
CA GLU A 199 22.57 27.85 -2.69
C GLU A 199 21.17 28.00 -2.08
N ARG A 200 20.29 28.70 -2.80
CA ARG A 200 18.90 28.89 -2.38
C ARG A 200 18.05 27.72 -2.83
N VAL A 201 17.46 27.02 -1.87
CA VAL A 201 16.53 25.93 -2.11
C VAL A 201 15.11 26.49 -2.16
N PHE A 202 14.36 26.14 -3.21
CA PHE A 202 12.96 26.50 -3.35
C PHE A 202 12.10 25.26 -3.12
N ALA A 203 10.98 25.43 -2.42
CA ALA A 203 9.98 24.38 -2.34
C ALA A 203 9.40 24.14 -3.74
N PRO A 204 9.40 22.90 -4.26
CA PRO A 204 8.79 22.63 -5.54
C PRO A 204 7.27 22.83 -5.48
N SER A 205 6.65 23.07 -6.63
CA SER A 205 5.19 23.13 -6.74
C SER A 205 4.56 21.77 -6.42
N LEU A 206 3.45 21.78 -5.70
CA LEU A 206 2.66 20.59 -5.40
C LEU A 206 1.33 20.62 -6.16
N ASN A 207 1.11 19.64 -7.03
CA ASN A 207 -0.17 19.38 -7.68
C ASN A 207 -0.86 18.22 -6.96
N PHE A 208 -1.85 18.52 -6.11
CA PHE A 208 -2.56 17.50 -5.33
C PHE A 208 -3.93 17.20 -5.96
N HIS A 209 -4.13 15.94 -6.35
CA HIS A 209 -5.35 15.49 -7.02
C HIS A 209 -6.04 14.41 -6.20
N ARG A 210 -7.23 14.73 -5.68
CA ARG A 210 -8.12 13.71 -5.13
C ARG A 210 -8.85 13.00 -6.28
N VAL A 211 -8.47 11.75 -6.56
CA VAL A 211 -8.93 11.01 -7.74
C VAL A 211 -10.03 10.00 -7.43
N ALA A 212 -10.15 9.58 -6.17
CA ALA A 212 -11.24 8.76 -5.69
C ALA A 212 -11.50 8.99 -4.19
N VAL A 213 -12.72 8.77 -3.70
CA VAL A 213 -13.98 8.66 -4.45
C VAL A 213 -14.54 10.07 -4.71
N ASN A 214 -14.97 10.36 -5.94
CA ASN A 214 -15.54 11.64 -6.37
C ASN A 214 -17.04 11.50 -6.68
N GLU A 215 -17.81 12.60 -6.61
CA GLU A 215 -19.28 12.57 -6.80
C GLU A 215 -19.70 11.94 -8.12
N TRP A 216 -19.04 12.30 -9.23
CA TRP A 216 -19.36 11.74 -10.54
C TRP A 216 -19.13 10.22 -10.59
N GLN A 217 -18.12 9.68 -9.89
CA GLN A 217 -17.89 8.23 -9.82
C GLN A 217 -19.03 7.53 -9.09
N ILE A 218 -19.58 8.17 -8.06
CA ILE A 218 -20.72 7.61 -7.30
C ILE A 218 -21.93 7.45 -8.22
N ASP A 219 -22.22 8.48 -9.01
CA ASP A 219 -23.39 8.49 -9.88
C ASP A 219 -23.19 7.65 -11.15
N ASP A 220 -22.04 7.76 -11.82
CA ASP A 220 -21.75 7.04 -13.08
C ASP A 220 -21.53 5.53 -12.86
N TRP A 221 -20.91 5.14 -11.73
CA TRP A 221 -20.64 3.73 -11.42
C TRP A 221 -21.69 3.13 -10.48
N ASN A 222 -22.73 3.89 -10.13
CA ASN A 222 -23.81 3.47 -9.24
C ASN A 222 -23.29 2.85 -7.93
N LEU A 223 -22.33 3.52 -7.30
CA LEU A 223 -21.66 3.01 -6.11
C LEU A 223 -22.62 2.94 -4.92
N PRO A 224 -22.53 1.90 -4.08
CA PRO A 224 -23.38 1.80 -2.89
C PRO A 224 -23.09 2.96 -1.93
N THR A 225 -24.14 3.72 -1.60
CA THR A 225 -24.04 4.87 -0.70
C THR A 225 -24.64 4.56 0.67
N ARG A 226 -24.08 5.19 1.71
CA ARG A 226 -24.68 5.23 3.05
C ARG A 226 -25.02 6.66 3.45
N PRO A 227 -26.02 6.89 4.32
CA PRO A 227 -26.27 8.21 4.87
C PRO A 227 -25.03 8.73 5.61
N THR A 228 -24.70 10.00 5.38
CA THR A 228 -23.63 10.69 6.12
C THR A 228 -24.03 10.80 7.58
N LYS A 229 -23.17 10.35 8.50
CA LYS A 229 -23.44 10.42 9.94
C LYS A 229 -23.50 11.88 10.39
N THR A 230 -24.66 12.30 10.87
CA THR A 230 -24.91 13.66 11.39
C THR A 230 -24.16 13.96 12.69
N SER A 231 -23.64 12.93 13.37
CA SER A 231 -22.83 13.07 14.58
C SER A 231 -21.38 13.51 14.31
N ASP A 232 -20.94 13.48 13.05
CA ASP A 232 -19.64 14.05 12.69
C ASP A 232 -19.77 15.57 12.69
N SER A 233 -18.95 16.25 13.51
CA SER A 233 -18.94 17.71 13.60
C SER A 233 -18.62 18.38 12.26
N ARG A 234 -18.05 17.62 11.30
CA ARG A 234 -17.70 18.06 9.95
C ARG A 234 -18.82 17.82 8.93
N ALA A 235 -19.88 17.10 9.29
CA ALA A 235 -20.99 16.76 8.38
C ALA A 235 -21.85 17.98 7.98
N ALA A 236 -21.84 19.06 8.76
CA ALA A 236 -22.72 20.21 8.53
C ALA A 236 -22.50 20.92 7.17
N LYS A 237 -21.33 20.74 6.55
CA LYS A 237 -20.99 21.27 5.22
C LYS A 237 -20.84 20.19 4.15
N PHE A 238 -21.07 18.93 4.49
CA PHE A 238 -20.87 17.79 3.60
C PHE A 238 -22.21 17.25 3.08
N GLY A 239 -22.19 16.65 1.89
CA GLY A 239 -23.37 16.05 1.28
C GLY A 239 -24.03 14.96 2.13
N SER A 240 -25.25 14.57 1.77
CA SER A 240 -26.03 13.57 2.51
C SER A 240 -25.59 12.13 2.31
N ARG A 241 -24.71 11.86 1.34
CA ARG A 241 -24.21 10.54 0.95
C ARG A 241 -22.74 10.39 1.32
N SER A 242 -22.36 9.22 1.82
CA SER A 242 -20.98 8.81 2.00
C SER A 242 -20.71 7.51 1.25
N VAL A 243 -19.51 7.36 0.69
CA VAL A 243 -19.07 6.17 -0.05
C VAL A 243 -17.65 5.83 0.37
N GLU A 244 -17.42 4.59 0.76
CA GLU A 244 -16.08 4.10 1.09
C GLU A 244 -15.31 3.74 -0.19
N LEU A 245 -13.99 3.88 -0.19
CA LEU A 245 -13.15 3.61 -1.35
C LEU A 245 -13.23 2.15 -1.83
N ASP A 246 -13.48 1.21 -0.92
CA ASP A 246 -13.70 -0.22 -1.22
C ASP A 246 -15.06 -0.53 -1.86
N ALA A 247 -15.93 0.48 -2.01
CA ALA A 247 -17.11 0.38 -2.86
C ALA A 247 -16.76 0.33 -4.34
N ILE A 248 -15.59 0.88 -4.75
CA ILE A 248 -15.09 0.79 -6.13
C ILE A 248 -14.50 -0.61 -6.32
N PRO A 249 -14.90 -1.35 -7.38
CA PRO A 249 -14.29 -2.63 -7.71
C PRO A 249 -12.76 -2.55 -7.87
N PRO A 250 -11.99 -3.56 -7.42
CA PRO A 250 -10.53 -3.51 -7.50
C PRO A 250 -9.95 -3.25 -8.89
N ASP A 251 -10.57 -3.80 -9.94
CA ASP A 251 -10.10 -3.60 -11.32
C ASP A 251 -10.32 -2.16 -11.80
N ASP A 252 -11.42 -1.52 -11.38
CA ASP A 252 -11.68 -0.11 -11.67
C ASP A 252 -10.71 0.81 -10.90
N LEU A 253 -10.34 0.46 -9.66
CA LEU A 253 -9.28 1.17 -8.92
C LEU A 253 -7.92 1.07 -9.64
N ARG A 254 -7.57 -0.13 -10.14
CA ARG A 254 -6.34 -0.33 -10.91
C ARG A 254 -6.33 0.49 -12.19
N GLU A 255 -7.44 0.50 -12.91
CA GLU A 255 -7.57 1.29 -14.14
C GLU A 255 -7.51 2.80 -13.84
N LEU A 256 -8.11 3.25 -12.74
CA LEU A 256 -8.03 4.64 -12.33
C LEU A 256 -6.59 5.07 -12.00
N VAL A 257 -5.80 4.22 -11.33
CA VAL A 257 -4.36 4.47 -11.14
C VAL A 257 -3.65 4.51 -12.49
N ARG A 258 -3.87 3.50 -13.34
CA ARG A 258 -3.22 3.37 -14.65
C ARG A 258 -3.47 4.59 -15.53
N MET A 259 -4.71 5.06 -15.61
CA MET A 259 -5.11 6.23 -16.38
C MET A 259 -4.40 7.51 -15.93
N HIS A 260 -4.12 7.68 -14.63
CA HIS A 260 -3.38 8.84 -14.13
C HIS A 260 -1.88 8.70 -14.39
N LEU A 261 -1.29 7.52 -14.12
CA LEU A 261 0.15 7.31 -14.32
C LEU A 261 0.54 7.28 -15.80
N SER A 262 -0.34 6.83 -16.70
CA SER A 262 -0.11 6.82 -18.14
C SER A 262 -0.02 8.20 -18.77
N GLN A 263 -0.45 9.25 -18.07
CA GLN A 263 -0.26 10.64 -18.50
C GLN A 263 1.19 11.09 -18.36
N HIS A 264 1.95 10.42 -17.49
CA HIS A 264 3.35 10.72 -17.22
C HIS A 264 4.31 9.77 -17.93
N VAL A 265 3.96 8.49 -17.99
CA VAL A 265 4.77 7.44 -18.62
C VAL A 265 3.91 6.62 -19.55
N ASP A 266 4.21 6.64 -20.84
CA ASP A 266 3.46 5.84 -21.80
C ASP A 266 3.93 4.37 -21.83
N ALA A 267 3.16 3.52 -22.52
CA ALA A 267 3.46 2.09 -22.62
C ALA A 267 4.77 1.77 -23.35
N TYR A 268 5.19 2.64 -24.30
CA TYR A 268 6.43 2.46 -25.03
C TYR A 268 7.64 2.76 -24.13
N GLU A 269 7.56 3.83 -23.34
CA GLU A 269 8.59 4.18 -22.36
C GLU A 269 8.75 3.10 -21.28
N LEU A 270 7.64 2.53 -20.80
CA LEU A 270 7.67 1.39 -19.87
C LEU A 270 8.38 0.18 -20.49
N ALA A 271 7.98 -0.22 -21.69
CA ALA A 271 8.58 -1.37 -22.38
C ALA A 271 10.08 -1.17 -22.64
N ALA A 272 10.50 0.06 -22.99
CA ALA A 272 11.90 0.39 -23.20
C ALA A 272 12.72 0.33 -21.88
N ALA A 273 12.13 0.76 -20.76
CA ALA A 273 12.77 0.66 -19.44
C ALA A 273 12.91 -0.80 -19.00
N GLU A 274 11.88 -1.63 -19.18
CA GLU A 274 11.92 -3.07 -18.88
C GLU A 274 12.98 -3.81 -19.67
N GLU A 275 13.13 -3.48 -20.96
CA GLU A 275 14.18 -4.05 -21.81
C GLU A 275 15.58 -3.63 -21.35
N THR A 276 15.75 -2.36 -20.97
CA THR A 276 17.01 -1.85 -20.41
C THR A 276 17.37 -2.58 -19.12
N ASP A 277 16.41 -2.71 -18.19
CA ASP A 277 16.57 -3.44 -16.94
C ASP A 277 16.97 -4.89 -17.19
N ARG A 278 16.34 -5.55 -18.17
CA ARG A 278 16.67 -6.93 -18.53
C ARG A 278 18.13 -7.07 -18.99
N MET A 279 18.61 -6.15 -19.82
CA MET A 279 20.00 -6.15 -20.30
C MET A 279 21.00 -5.85 -19.18
N GLU A 280 20.70 -4.88 -18.31
CA GLU A 280 21.55 -4.52 -17.17
C GLU A 280 21.59 -5.65 -16.12
N ARG A 281 20.46 -6.34 -15.88
CA ARG A 281 20.41 -7.56 -15.05
C ARG A 281 21.30 -8.68 -15.61
N GLN A 282 21.27 -8.92 -16.92
CA GLN A 282 22.15 -9.92 -17.56
C GLN A 282 23.62 -9.56 -17.39
N THR A 283 23.95 -8.27 -17.46
CA THR A 283 25.32 -7.77 -17.22
C THR A 283 25.75 -8.06 -15.79
N LEU A 284 24.90 -7.78 -14.79
CA LEU A 284 25.19 -8.10 -13.39
C LEU A 284 25.36 -9.61 -13.16
N GLN A 285 24.52 -10.44 -13.79
CA GLN A 285 24.66 -11.90 -13.72
C GLN A 285 25.99 -12.38 -14.30
N ALA A 286 26.42 -11.83 -15.44
CA ALA A 286 27.71 -12.15 -16.04
C ALA A 286 28.89 -11.71 -15.14
N MET A 287 28.77 -10.55 -14.47
CA MET A 287 29.76 -10.09 -13.48
C MET A 287 29.84 -11.03 -12.27
N ALA A 288 28.70 -11.44 -11.70
CA ALA A 288 28.65 -12.37 -10.59
C ALA A 288 29.28 -13.73 -10.93
N ALA A 289 29.06 -14.23 -12.16
CA ALA A 289 29.68 -15.46 -12.64
C ALA A 289 31.22 -15.35 -12.71
N LYS A 290 31.74 -14.23 -13.22
CA LYS A 290 33.20 -13.98 -13.24
C LYS A 290 33.79 -13.91 -11.84
N LEU A 291 33.10 -13.26 -10.89
CA LEU A 291 33.54 -13.13 -9.49
C LEU A 291 33.53 -14.45 -8.71
N ARG A 292 32.83 -15.48 -9.19
CA ARG A 292 32.91 -16.85 -8.63
C ARG A 292 34.06 -17.66 -9.21
N ALA A 293 34.50 -17.32 -10.42
CA ALA A 293 35.48 -18.09 -11.17
C ALA A 293 36.93 -17.63 -10.91
N GLY A 294 37.12 -16.42 -10.38
CA GLY A 294 38.41 -15.89 -9.93
C GLY A 294 38.52 -15.92 -8.41
#